data_AF-A0A0X3BJD0-F1
#
_entry.id   AF-A0A0X3BJD0-F1
#
_cell.length_a   1.000
_cell.length_b   1.000
_cell.length_c   1.000
_cell.angle_alpha   90.00
_cell.angle_beta   90.00
_cell.angle_gamma   90.00
#
_symmetry.space_group_name_H-M   'P 1'
#
loop_
_entity.id
_entity.type
_entity.pdbx_description
1 polymer ?
#
loop_
_entity_poly.entity_id
_entity_poly.type
_entity_poly.pdbx_seq_one_letter_code
_entity_poly.pdbx_strand_id
1 'polypeptide(L)' 'MLRPGGSVTAAIAPGVKALLSREVAVYDEWSAARGLARIARDVFSGVSEILGLAVDL' A
#
# COMPACT_ATOMS: atom_id res chain seq x y z
N MET A 1 -0.87 27.06 6.50
CA MET A 1 0.21 26.08 6.77
C MET A 1 -0.37 24.69 6.58
N LEU A 2 -0.16 24.06 5.42
CA LEU A 2 -0.62 22.70 5.13
C LEU A 2 0.28 21.71 5.87
N ARG A 3 -0.31 20.75 6.61
CA ARG A 3 0.43 19.68 7.29
C ARG A 3 1.07 18.73 6.24
N PRO A 4 2.29 18.21 6.47
CA PRO A 4 2.79 17.08 5.70
C PRO A 4 1.84 15.90 5.94
N GLY A 5 1.16 15.44 4.88
CA GLY A 5 0.13 14.38 4.98
C GLY A 5 -1.29 14.78 4.57
N GLY A 6 -1.55 16.03 4.20
CA GLY A 6 -2.77 16.40 3.46
C GLY A 6 -2.68 15.97 2.00
N SER A 7 -2.53 14.67 1.75
CA SER A 7 -2.33 14.13 0.41
C SER A 7 -3.50 14.53 -0.49
N VAL A 8 -3.20 15.07 -1.68
CA VAL A 8 -4.18 15.33 -2.76
C VAL A 8 -5.07 14.11 -2.97
N THR A 9 -4.55 12.90 -2.78
CA THR A 9 -5.26 11.63 -2.86
C THR A 9 -6.45 11.55 -1.89
N ALA A 10 -6.31 12.05 -0.66
CA ALA A 10 -7.41 12.06 0.31
C ALA A 10 -8.53 13.03 -0.10
N ALA A 11 -8.18 14.15 -0.72
CA ALA A 11 -9.16 15.12 -1.20
C ALA A 11 -9.97 14.59 -2.39
N ILE A 12 -9.37 13.78 -3.26
CA ILE A 12 -10.06 13.22 -4.45
C ILE A 12 -10.75 11.87 -4.18
N ALA A 13 -10.44 11.19 -3.08
CA ALA A 13 -10.96 9.86 -2.77
C ALA A 13 -12.50 9.76 -2.80
N PRO A 14 -13.29 10.74 -2.28
CA PRO A 14 -14.74 10.71 -2.40
C PRO A 14 -15.22 10.71 -3.86
N GLY A 15 -14.57 11.50 -4.73
CA GLY A 15 -14.89 11.57 -6.15
C GLY A 15 -14.59 10.25 -6.88
N VAL A 16 -13.44 9.63 -6.58
CA VAL A 16 -13.07 8.33 -7.14
C VAL A 16 -14.02 7.23 -6.68
N LYS A 17 -14.40 7.21 -5.39
CA LYS A 17 -15.40 6.28 -4.85
C LYS A 17 -16.74 6.40 -5.56
N ALA A 18 -17.23 7.63 -5.76
CA ALA A 18 -18.48 7.87 -6.46
C ALA A 18 -18.41 7.38 -7.92
N LEU A 19 -17.30 7.67 -8.63
CA LEU A 19 -17.11 7.27 -10.02
C LEU A 19 -17.07 5.75 -10.18
N LEU A 20 -16.38 5.05 -9.29
CA LEU A 20 -16.19 3.60 -9.37
C LEU A 20 -17.28 2.80 -8.67
N SER A 21 -18.16 3.44 -7.90
CA SER A 21 -19.16 2.80 -7.02
C SER A 21 -18.54 1.73 -6.10
N ARG A 22 -17.31 1.96 -5.65
CA ARG A 22 -16.51 1.01 -4.86
C ARG A 22 -15.72 1.76 -3.79
N GLU A 23 -15.50 1.10 -2.66
CA GLU A 23 -14.61 1.62 -1.63
C GLU A 23 -13.20 1.82 -2.18
N VAL A 24 -12.56 2.93 -1.79
CA VAL A 24 -11.21 3.31 -2.20
C VAL A 24 -10.35 3.45 -0.96
N ALA A 25 -9.24 2.71 -0.94
CA ALA A 25 -8.22 2.86 0.09
C ALA A 25 -7.26 4.00 -0.28
N VAL A 26 -6.97 4.88 0.67
CA VAL A 26 -5.94 5.93 0.54
C VAL A 26 -4.73 5.51 1.36
N TYR A 27 -3.58 5.49 0.74
CA TYR A 27 -2.30 5.17 1.37
C TYR A 27 -1.39 6.40 1.37
N ASP A 28 -0.55 6.53 2.40
CA ASP A 28 0.55 7.50 2.38
C ASP A 28 1.67 7.09 1.43
N GLU A 29 2.56 8.02 1.12
CA GLU A 29 3.65 7.82 0.17
C GLU A 29 4.65 6.70 0.55
N TRP A 30 4.66 6.26 1.82
CA TRP A 30 5.58 5.23 2.32
C TRP A 30 4.96 3.84 2.39
N SER A 31 3.69 3.69 2.00
CA SER A 31 2.99 2.39 2.08
C SER A 31 3.71 1.29 1.30
N ALA A 32 4.14 1.58 0.06
CA ALA A 32 4.87 0.63 -0.78
C ALA A 32 6.22 0.23 -0.15
N ALA A 33 7.00 1.21 0.34
CA ALA A 33 8.28 0.94 0.99
C ALA A 33 8.14 0.05 2.22
N ARG A 34 7.11 0.27 3.05
CA ARG A 34 6.81 -0.58 4.21
C ARG A 34 6.31 -1.97 3.82
N GLY A 35 5.63 -2.10 2.68
CA GLY A 35 5.28 -3.40 2.11
C GLY A 35 6.54 -4.18 1.71
N LEU A 36 7.42 -3.55 0.94
CA LEU A 36 8.69 -4.15 0.50
C LEU A 36 9.58 -4.56 1.67
N ALA A 37 9.69 -3.72 2.70
CA ALA A 37 10.47 -4.06 3.89
C ALA A 37 9.95 -5.32 4.61
N ARG A 38 8.62 -5.50 4.65
CA ARG A 38 8.00 -6.72 5.21
C ARG A 38 8.29 -7.94 4.35
N ILE A 39 8.11 -7.82 3.04
CA ILE A 39 8.43 -8.89 2.09
C ILE A 39 9.89 -9.32 2.23
N ALA A 40 10.83 -8.36 2.22
CA ALA A 40 12.25 -8.66 2.37
C ALA A 40 12.56 -9.39 3.67
N ARG A 41 11.99 -8.94 4.79
CA ARG A 41 12.15 -9.62 6.08
C ARG A 41 11.63 -11.06 6.04
N ASP A 42 10.48 -11.28 5.40
CA ASP A 42 9.85 -12.60 5.31
C ASP A 42 10.66 -13.53 4.38
N VAL A 43 11.25 -12.99 3.30
CA VAL A 43 12.21 -13.73 2.45
C VAL A 43 13.43 -14.15 3.27
N PHE A 44 14.05 -13.23 4.01
CA PHE A 44 15.23 -13.53 4.83
C PHE A 44 14.93 -14.43 6.05
N SER A 45 13.67 -14.58 6.44
CA SER A 45 13.26 -15.54 7.46
C SER A 45 12.91 -16.93 6.90
N GLY A 46 13.05 -17.13 5.59
CA GLY A 46 12.89 -18.43 4.93
C GLY A 46 11.44 -18.80 4.63
N VAL A 47 10.54 -17.83 4.55
CA VAL A 47 9.15 -18.08 4.14
C VAL A 47 9.14 -18.53 2.67
N SER A 48 8.45 -19.65 2.39
CA SER A 48 8.38 -20.24 1.04
C SER A 48 7.30 -19.64 0.15
N GLU A 49 6.40 -18.83 0.70
CA GLU A 49 5.29 -18.22 -0.01
C GLU A 49 4.90 -16.85 0.56
N ILE A 50 4.83 -15.83 -0.31
CA ILE A 50 4.44 -14.47 0.07
C ILE A 50 3.30 -14.03 -0.84
N LEU A 51 2.17 -13.64 -0.25
CA LEU A 51 0.96 -13.20 -0.99
C LEU A 51 0.45 -14.21 -2.02
N GLY A 52 0.59 -15.52 -1.77
CA GLY A 52 0.17 -16.56 -2.72
C GLY A 52 1.23 -16.91 -3.78
N LEU A 53 2.41 -16.29 -3.72
CA LEU A 53 3.49 -16.47 -4.69
C LEU A 53 4.63 -17.24 -4.03
N ALA A 54 5.08 -18.30 -4.68
CA ALA A 54 6.27 -19.04 -4.26
C ALA A 54 7.50 -18.10 -4.25
N VAL A 55 8.27 -18.18 -3.18
CA VAL A 55 9.54 -17.46 -3.06
C VAL A 55 10.63 -18.33 -3.67
N ASP A 56 11.27 -17.82 -4.72
CA ASP A 56 12.48 -18.40 -5.28
C ASP A 56 13.68 -17.88 -4.46
N LEU A 57 14.31 -18.79 -3.71
CA LEU A 57 15.38 -18.49 -2.75
C LEU A 57 16.76 -18.80 -3.33
#